data_AF-A0A1G0DNC6-F1
#
_entry.id   AF-A0A1G0DNC6-F1
#
_cell.length_a   1.000
_cell.length_b   1.000
_cell.length_c   1.000
_cell.angle_alpha   90.00
_cell.angle_beta   90.00
_cell.angle_gamma   90.00
#
_symmetry.space_group_name_H-M   'P 1'
#
loop_
_entity.id
_entity.type
_entity.pdbx_description
1 polymer ?
#
loop_
_entity_poly.entity_id
_entity_poly.type
_entity_poly.pdbx_seq_one_letter_code
_entity_poly.pdbx_strand_id
1 'polypeptide(L)'
;MDYISPKDARSIERLREAAKEHGEVYDLLVVLSNAILIDGCGNKTLENASDADIQYIQVAQAAFSFCRVDRGEVIDDGAAD
;
A
#
# COMPACT_ATOMS: atom_id res chain seq x y z
N MET A 1 15.93 -0.73 -9.51
CA MET A 1 15.19 -1.76 -8.77
C MET A 1 15.16 -1.27 -7.34
N ASP A 2 14.03 -0.77 -6.87
CA ASP A 2 13.93 -0.15 -5.55
C ASP A 2 14.19 -1.22 -4.49
N TYR A 3 15.24 -1.00 -3.69
CA TYR A 3 15.63 -1.93 -2.63
C TYR A 3 14.65 -1.78 -1.46
N ILE A 4 13.87 -2.82 -1.19
CA ILE A 4 13.05 -2.88 0.03
C ILE A 4 13.97 -3.18 1.21
N SER A 5 14.03 -2.26 2.18
CA SER A 5 14.86 -2.50 3.36
C SER A 5 14.32 -3.67 4.20
N PRO A 6 15.16 -4.39 4.96
CA PRO A 6 14.69 -5.45 5.86
C PRO A 6 13.67 -4.95 6.90
N LYS A 7 13.70 -3.65 7.23
CA LYS A 7 12.73 -3.03 8.13
C LYS A 7 11.36 -2.91 7.46
N ASP A 8 11.33 -2.50 6.20
CA ASP A 8 10.10 -2.31 5.43
C ASP A 8 9.44 -3.66 5.14
N ALA A 9 10.22 -4.68 4.77
CA ALA A 9 9.72 -6.05 4.60
C ALA A 9 9.03 -6.58 5.88
N ARG A 10 9.60 -6.31 7.06
CA ARG A 10 8.96 -6.67 8.34
C ARG A 10 7.68 -5.89 8.60
N SER A 11 7.66 -4.60 8.26
CA SER A 11 6.45 -3.77 8.43
C SER A 11 5.31 -4.24 7.51
N ILE A 12 5.64 -4.60 6.26
CA ILE A 12 4.71 -5.18 5.29
C ILE A 12 4.06 -6.43 5.86
N GLU A 13 4.87 -7.38 6.35
CA GLU A 13 4.35 -8.64 6.89
C GLU A 13 3.49 -8.42 8.14
N ARG A 14 3.87 -7.50 9.03
CA ARG A 14 3.07 -7.17 10.22
C ARG A 14 1.70 -6.58 9.86
N LEU A 15 1.66 -5.71 8.86
CA LEU A 15 0.39 -5.13 8.38
C LEU A 15 -0.49 -6.19 7.71
N ARG A 16 0.12 -7.10 6.94
CA ARG A 16 -0.56 -8.22 6.31
C ARG A 16 -1.20 -9.16 7.33
N GLU A 17 -0.46 -9.57 8.35
CA GLU A 17 -1.00 -10.41 9.43
C GLU A 17 -2.09 -9.68 10.23
N ALA A 18 -1.89 -8.40 10.55
CA ALA A 18 -2.92 -7.60 11.21
C ALA A 18 -4.22 -7.48 10.38
N ALA A 19 -4.12 -7.39 9.05
CA ALA A 19 -5.29 -7.35 8.16
C ALA A 19 -6.04 -8.70 8.03
N LYS A 20 -5.39 -9.81 8.37
CA LYS A 20 -6.04 -11.13 8.51
C LYS A 20 -6.82 -11.23 9.81
N GLU A 21 -6.24 -10.74 10.90
CA GLU A 21 -6.83 -10.78 12.23
C GLU A 21 -7.93 -9.72 12.40
N HIS A 22 -7.78 -8.56 11.78
CA HIS A 22 -8.63 -7.39 11.96
C HIS A 22 -9.09 -6.82 10.60
N GLY A 23 -10.40 -6.96 10.31
CA GLY A 23 -10.99 -6.45 9.07
C GLY A 23 -10.81 -4.94 8.86
N GLU A 24 -10.86 -4.15 9.93
CA GLU A 24 -10.67 -2.69 9.89
C GLU A 24 -9.28 -2.29 9.37
N VAL A 25 -8.25 -3.11 9.65
CA VAL A 25 -6.90 -2.88 9.13
C VAL A 25 -6.87 -3.12 7.62
N TYR A 26 -7.57 -4.15 7.14
CA TYR A 26 -7.72 -4.37 5.69
C TYR A 26 -8.39 -3.19 5.01
N ASP A 27 -9.51 -2.70 5.55
CA ASP A 27 -10.26 -1.57 4.99
C ASP A 27 -9.40 -0.30 4.96
N LEU A 28 -8.60 -0.05 6.00
CA LEU A 28 -7.63 1.05 6.01
C LEU A 28 -6.57 0.88 4.91
N LEU A 29 -6.04 -0.32 4.71
CA LEU A 29 -5.08 -0.61 3.64
C LEU A 29 -5.69 -0.42 2.24
N VAL A 30 -6.97 -0.76 2.04
CA VAL A 30 -7.73 -0.46 0.82
C VAL A 30 -7.82 1.05 0.57
N VAL A 31 -8.09 1.83 1.61
CA VAL A 31 -8.17 3.29 1.49
C VAL A 31 -6.79 3.87 1.13
N LEU A 32 -5.72 3.41 1.77
CA LEU A 32 -4.35 3.86 1.53
C LEU A 32 -3.81 3.43 0.15
N SER A 33 -4.23 2.28 -0.37
CA SER A 33 -3.88 1.83 -1.72
C SER A 33 -4.57 2.64 -2.81
N ASN A 34 -5.79 3.08 -2.56
CA ASN A 34 -6.53 3.96 -3.45
C ASN A 34 -6.25 5.45 -3.23
N ALA A 35 -5.52 5.80 -2.16
CA ALA A 35 -5.11 7.18 -1.91
C ALA A 35 -4.17 7.65 -3.03
N ILE A 36 -4.71 8.46 -3.93
CA ILE A 36 -3.90 9.18 -4.92
C ILE A 36 -3.22 10.33 -4.17
N LEU A 37 -1.90 10.27 -4.13
CA LEU A 37 -1.04 11.32 -3.58
C LEU A 37 -1.03 12.50 -4.55
N ILE A 38 -1.93 13.48 -4.41
CA ILE A 38 -2.07 14.59 -5.36
C ILE A 38 -1.42 15.86 -4.80
N ASP A 39 -0.50 16.48 -5.53
CA ASP A 39 -0.06 17.85 -5.28
C ASP A 39 -1.02 18.85 -5.95
N GLY A 40 -0.92 20.13 -5.59
CA GLY A 40 -1.73 21.21 -6.17
C GLY A 40 -1.54 21.41 -7.68
N CYS A 41 -0.62 20.69 -8.33
CA CYS A 41 -0.39 20.67 -9.78
C CYS A 41 -0.91 19.40 -10.47
N GLY A 42 -1.56 18.48 -9.76
CA GLY A 42 -2.08 17.23 -10.32
C GLY A 42 -1.01 16.18 -10.60
N ASN A 43 0.22 16.36 -10.12
CA ASN A 43 1.24 15.33 -10.15
C ASN A 43 1.06 14.39 -8.96
N LYS A 44 1.53 13.15 -9.11
CA LYS A 44 1.58 12.18 -8.00
C LYS A 44 2.65 12.60 -6.99
N THR A 45 2.39 13.61 -6.17
CA THR A 45 3.36 14.11 -5.19
C THR A 45 2.60 14.51 -3.92
N LEU A 46 3.07 14.07 -2.76
CA LEU A 46 2.49 14.49 -1.49
C LEU A 46 3.02 15.89 -1.15
N GLU A 47 2.22 16.93 -1.39
CA GLU A 47 2.54 18.26 -0.86
C GLU A 47 2.57 18.21 0.67
N ASN A 48 3.74 18.53 1.25
CA ASN A 48 4.03 18.53 2.69
C ASN A 48 4.23 17.17 3.38
N ALA A 49 4.41 16.07 2.66
CA ALA A 49 4.86 14.83 3.28
C ALA A 49 6.38 14.80 3.41
N SER A 50 6.86 14.27 4.52
CA SER A 50 8.27 13.87 4.63
C SER A 50 8.53 12.60 3.82
N ASP A 51 9.80 12.33 3.51
CA ASP A 51 10.22 11.06 2.89
C ASP A 51 9.77 9.84 3.72
N ALA A 52 9.67 9.99 5.04
CA ALA A 52 9.19 8.94 5.92
C ALA A 52 7.70 8.65 5.72
N ASP A 53 6.87 9.69 5.55
CA ASP A 53 5.43 9.53 5.29
C ASP A 53 5.19 8.84 3.95
N ILE A 54 5.96 9.23 2.91
CA ILE A 54 5.96 8.58 1.60
C ILE A 54 6.30 7.10 1.75
N GLN A 55 7.36 6.78 2.50
CA GLN A 55 7.79 5.40 2.76
C GLN A 55 6.72 4.59 3.50
N TYR A 56 6.05 5.17 4.50
CA TYR A 56 4.97 4.48 5.22
C TYR A 56 3.78 4.17 4.34
N ILE A 57 3.39 5.11 3.47
CA ILE A 57 2.31 4.90 2.51
C ILE A 57 2.70 3.77 1.55
N GLN A 58 3.91 3.81 0.97
CA GLN A 58 4.38 2.75 0.08
C GLN A 58 4.39 1.37 0.75
N VAL A 59 4.81 1.29 2.01
CA VAL A 59 4.76 0.04 2.81
C VAL A 59 3.31 -0.45 2.99
N ALA A 60 2.37 0.45 3.29
CA ALA A 60 0.95 0.10 3.41
C ALA A 60 0.35 -0.37 2.08
N GLN A 61 0.68 0.30 0.97
CA GLN A 61 0.25 -0.09 -0.38
C GLN A 61 0.81 -1.46 -0.78
N ALA A 62 2.07 -1.74 -0.46
CA ALA A 62 2.67 -3.06 -0.68
C ALA A 62 1.97 -4.14 0.17
N ALA A 63 1.71 -3.87 1.46
CA ALA A 63 0.98 -4.79 2.33
C ALA A 63 -0.42 -5.10 1.80
N PHE A 64 -1.13 -4.08 1.30
CA PHE A 64 -2.43 -4.25 0.67
C PHE A 64 -2.39 -5.24 -0.50
N SER A 65 -1.42 -5.10 -1.40
CA SER A 65 -1.28 -6.00 -2.56
C SER A 65 -1.15 -7.46 -2.13
N PHE A 66 -0.39 -7.76 -1.07
CA PHE A 66 -0.32 -9.11 -0.52
C PHE A 66 -1.64 -9.56 0.14
N CYS A 67 -2.32 -8.65 0.85
CA CYS A 67 -3.62 -8.97 1.47
C CYS A 67 -4.69 -9.35 0.45
N ARG A 68 -4.72 -8.68 -0.71
CA ARG A 68 -5.65 -9.02 -1.80
C ARG A 68 -5.43 -10.45 -2.29
N VAL A 69 -4.18 -10.83 -2.51
CA VAL A 69 -3.80 -12.18 -2.94
C VAL A 69 -4.19 -13.21 -1.88
N ASP A 70 -3.94 -12.94 -0.61
CA ASP A 70 -4.33 -13.83 0.49
C ASP A 70 -5.83 -14.08 0.58
N ARG A 71 -6.64 -13.07 0.23
CA ARG A 71 -8.10 -13.17 0.19
C ARG A 71 -8.65 -13.81 -1.08
N GLY A 72 -7.78 -14.17 -2.03
CA GLY A 72 -8.17 -14.75 -3.31
C GLY A 72 -8.84 -13.74 -4.25
N GLU A 73 -8.60 -12.43 -4.03
CA GLU A 73 -9.09 -11.42 -4.96
C GLU A 73 -8.35 -11.52 -6.29
N VAL A 74 -9.11 -11.57 -7.39
CA VAL A 74 -8.53 -11.55 -8.73
C VAL A 74 -7.90 -10.17 -8.96
N ILE A 75 -6.61 -10.17 -9.28
CA ILE A 75 -5.94 -8.98 -9.81
C ILE A 75 -6.38 -8.87 -11.27
N ASP A 76 -7.43 -8.08 -11.51
CA ASP A 76 -7.77 -7.63 -12.87
C ASP A 76 -6.73 -6.58 -13.27
N ASP A 77 -5.56 -7.04 -13.69
CA ASP A 77 -4.61 -6.22 -14.43
C ASP A 77 -5.31 -5.96 -15.76
N GLY A 78 -6.01 -4.84 -15.88
CA GLY A 78 -6.74 -4.41 -17.09
C GLY A 78 -5.84 -4.18 -18.31
N ALA A 79 -5.01 -5.16 -18.67
CA ALA A 79 -4.45 -5.35 -19.99
C ALA A 79 -5.62 -5.67 -20.91
N ALA A 80 -6.31 -4.60 -21.32
CA ALA A 80 -7.20 -4.63 -22.45
C ALA A 80 -6.39 -5.09 -23.67
N ASP A 81 -6.90 -6.14 -24.31
CA ASP A 81 -6.48 -6.67 -25.60
C ASP A 81 -6.46 -5.59 -26.71
#